data_AF-A0A1E5CG09-F1
#
_entry.id   AF-A0A1E5CG09-F1
#
_cell.length_a   1.000
_cell.length_b   1.000
_cell.length_c   1.000
_cell.angle_alpha   90.00
_cell.angle_beta   90.00
_cell.angle_gamma   90.00
#
_symmetry.space_group_name_H-M   'P 1'
#
loop_
_entity.id
_entity.type
_entity.pdbx_description
1 polymer ?
#
loop_
_entity_poly.entity_id
_entity_poly.type
_entity_poly.pdbx_seq_one_letter_code
_entity_poly.pdbx_strand_id
1 'polypeptide(L)'
;MALWGGRFSQAADTRFKQFNDSLRFDYRLAEQDIVGSIAWSKALRSVGVLTEQEQQRLELALNEIKLAVMEDPEQILRSDAEDIHSWVEQQLIAKVGDLGKKLHTGRSRNDQVATDLKLWCRQQGQQLLLALDKLQNQMVQVAAVNQSTVLPGYTHLQRAQPVTFAHWCLAYVEMFERDYSRLSDALNRLDTCPLGSGALAGTAYPIDREALAHSLGFRRATRNSLDSVSDRDHVMELMSVATVSMLHLSRMAEDLIFYNSGESNFVELADTVTSGSSLMPQKKNPDALELIRGKTGRVYGAMSAMMMTVKALPLAYNKDMQEDKEGLFDALDTWFDCIEMAALCFDGIKINKERTLEAAMQGYSNATELADYLVAKGIPFREAHHIVGVAVVAAIEKGCALEELSLDEMKEFSSVIDEDVYPILTIESCLEKRSALGGVAPTQVEYAISQAEKRLDKRYSPRVKVRGARLTDLDAIEGMVVYWAGLGENLPRERNELVRDIGSFAVAEHQGEVTGCASLYVYDSGLAEVRSLGVEAGWQNQGQGSAIVQNLLKKAKNMAIKKVFVLTRVPEFFMGQGFIPTSKSLLPEKVMKDCERCPRLHACDEVALEFTFDQDRLIAKANVA
;
A
#
# COMPACT_ATOMS: atom_id res chain seq x y z
N MET A 1 7.02 -37.47 11.63
CA MET A 1 6.41 -38.56 10.85
C MET A 1 5.65 -37.91 9.70
N ALA A 2 5.92 -38.28 8.44
CA ALA A 2 5.23 -37.67 7.29
C ALA A 2 3.72 -37.93 7.36
N LEU A 3 2.91 -36.95 6.92
CA LEU A 3 1.43 -37.01 6.94
C LEU A 3 0.84 -38.09 6.01
N TRP A 4 1.70 -38.64 5.15
CA TRP A 4 1.44 -39.72 4.23
C TRP A 4 2.50 -40.81 4.52
N GLY A 5 2.08 -42.00 4.94
CA GLY A 5 3.04 -43.02 5.42
C GLY A 5 2.53 -44.45 5.39
N GLY A 6 1.24 -44.68 5.64
CA GLY A 6 0.66 -46.04 5.66
C GLY A 6 0.74 -46.81 4.33
N ARG A 7 1.07 -46.12 3.22
CA ARG A 7 1.21 -46.72 1.88
C ARG A 7 2.66 -47.09 1.52
N PHE A 8 3.66 -46.65 2.28
CA PHE A 8 5.08 -46.80 1.94
C PHE A 8 5.71 -47.94 2.72
N SER A 9 6.47 -48.79 2.01
CA SER A 9 7.19 -49.94 2.60
C SER A 9 8.62 -49.62 3.01
N GLN A 10 9.13 -48.42 2.68
CA GLN A 10 10.49 -47.96 2.96
C GLN A 10 10.47 -46.47 3.32
N ALA A 11 11.50 -46.01 4.04
CA ALA A 11 11.70 -44.60 4.33
C ALA A 11 12.14 -43.84 3.06
N ALA A 12 11.87 -42.54 3.02
CA ALA A 12 12.34 -41.65 1.96
C ALA A 12 13.88 -41.53 1.98
N ASP A 13 14.49 -41.43 0.80
CA ASP A 13 15.90 -41.08 0.66
C ASP A 13 16.13 -39.66 1.20
N THR A 14 17.24 -39.44 1.91
CA THR A 14 17.56 -38.15 2.53
C THR A 14 17.72 -37.03 1.50
N ARG A 15 18.22 -37.33 0.30
CA ARG A 15 18.34 -36.36 -0.80
C ARG A 15 16.96 -35.98 -1.34
N PHE A 16 16.06 -36.96 -1.44
CA PHE A 16 14.67 -36.70 -1.85
C PHE A 16 13.96 -35.82 -0.83
N LYS A 17 14.12 -36.11 0.47
CA LYS A 17 13.59 -35.26 1.54
C LYS A 17 14.06 -33.81 1.41
N GLN A 18 15.37 -33.58 1.29
CA GLN A 18 15.93 -32.22 1.13
C GLN A 18 15.43 -31.50 -0.13
N PHE A 19 15.21 -32.23 -1.23
CA PHE A 19 14.69 -31.67 -2.48
C PHE A 19 13.18 -31.37 -2.42
N ASN A 20 12.42 -32.16 -1.65
CA ASN A 20 10.96 -32.10 -1.57
C ASN A 20 10.45 -31.16 -0.47
N ASP A 21 11.19 -31.02 0.63
CA ASP A 21 10.77 -30.23 1.79
C ASP A 21 10.71 -28.73 1.45
N SER A 22 9.62 -28.07 1.84
CA SER A 22 9.43 -26.62 1.65
C SER A 22 9.52 -25.80 2.92
N LEU A 23 9.68 -26.42 4.10
CA LEU A 23 9.71 -25.74 5.40
C LEU A 23 10.68 -24.54 5.44
N ARG A 24 11.81 -24.64 4.73
CA ARG A 24 12.85 -23.60 4.64
C ARG A 24 12.34 -22.26 4.07
N PHE A 25 11.22 -22.25 3.35
CA PHE A 25 10.63 -21.03 2.78
C PHE A 25 9.13 -20.88 3.08
N ASP A 26 8.36 -21.97 3.17
CA ASP A 26 6.92 -21.91 3.42
C ASP A 26 6.56 -21.64 4.88
N TYR A 27 7.53 -21.64 5.81
CA TYR A 27 7.32 -21.16 7.18
C TYR A 27 6.76 -19.72 7.22
N ARG A 28 6.98 -18.92 6.17
CA ARG A 28 6.37 -17.59 5.97
C ARG A 28 4.83 -17.61 5.95
N LEU A 29 4.22 -18.76 5.70
CA LEU A 29 2.77 -18.96 5.66
C LEU A 29 2.17 -19.44 6.99
N ALA A 30 2.97 -19.53 8.07
CA ALA A 30 2.52 -20.07 9.35
C ALA A 30 1.29 -19.38 9.92
N GLU A 31 1.25 -18.04 9.86
CA GLU A 31 0.07 -17.29 10.31
C GLU A 31 -1.17 -17.63 9.49
N GLN A 32 -1.03 -17.69 8.16
CA GLN A 32 -2.14 -17.96 7.25
C GLN A 32 -2.65 -19.39 7.42
N ASP A 33 -1.76 -20.39 7.57
CA ASP A 33 -2.11 -21.78 7.85
C ASP A 33 -2.93 -21.92 9.14
N ILE A 34 -2.48 -21.25 10.20
CA ILE A 34 -3.16 -21.29 11.50
C ILE A 34 -4.53 -20.62 11.43
N VAL A 35 -4.63 -19.45 10.80
CA VAL A 35 -5.91 -18.75 10.59
C VAL A 35 -6.87 -19.58 9.74
N GLY A 36 -6.39 -20.18 8.65
CA GLY A 36 -7.13 -21.11 7.81
C GLY A 36 -7.62 -22.33 8.60
N SER A 37 -6.78 -22.85 9.48
CA SER A 37 -7.08 -23.97 10.37
C SER A 37 -8.13 -23.65 11.44
N ILE A 38 -8.11 -22.44 12.01
CA ILE A 38 -9.17 -21.97 12.92
C ILE A 38 -10.50 -21.91 12.19
N ALA A 39 -10.56 -21.31 11.00
CA ALA A 39 -11.78 -21.22 10.21
C ALA A 39 -12.30 -22.62 9.81
N TRP A 40 -11.39 -23.52 9.43
CA TRP A 40 -11.76 -24.90 9.11
C TRP A 40 -12.35 -25.65 10.31
N SER A 41 -11.82 -25.44 11.52
CA SER A 41 -12.40 -26.03 12.74
C SER A 41 -13.86 -25.61 12.96
N LYS A 42 -14.18 -24.35 12.67
CA LYS A 42 -15.55 -23.81 12.76
C LYS A 42 -16.47 -24.43 11.72
N ALA A 43 -15.96 -24.63 10.49
CA ALA A 43 -16.69 -25.35 9.44
C ALA A 43 -16.95 -26.82 9.80
N LEU A 44 -15.98 -27.53 10.39
CA LEU A 44 -16.19 -28.91 10.85
C LEU A 44 -17.23 -29.00 11.98
N ARG A 45 -17.27 -28.00 12.86
CA ARG A 45 -18.30 -27.91 13.91
C ARG A 45 -19.69 -27.69 13.33
N SER A 46 -19.84 -26.87 12.28
CA SER A 46 -21.16 -26.60 11.67
C SER A 46 -21.79 -27.83 11.02
N VAL A 47 -20.98 -28.81 10.58
CA VAL A 47 -21.44 -30.08 10.01
C VAL A 47 -21.38 -31.26 10.99
N GLY A 48 -21.15 -31.01 12.28
CA GLY A 48 -21.20 -32.02 13.34
C GLY A 48 -20.01 -32.98 13.39
N VAL A 49 -18.91 -32.71 12.69
CA VAL A 49 -17.65 -33.49 12.81
C VAL A 49 -16.95 -33.21 14.14
N LEU A 50 -17.05 -31.96 14.61
CA LEU A 50 -16.55 -31.53 15.91
C LEU A 50 -17.70 -31.09 16.80
N THR A 51 -17.62 -31.44 18.09
CA THR A 51 -18.45 -30.81 19.12
C THR A 51 -17.99 -29.37 19.39
N GLU A 52 -18.85 -28.56 20.02
CA GLU A 52 -18.52 -27.19 20.46
C GLU A 52 -17.23 -27.14 21.29
N GLN A 53 -17.12 -28.03 22.29
CA GLN A 53 -15.96 -28.09 23.18
C GLN A 53 -14.68 -28.50 22.45
N GLU A 54 -14.78 -29.42 21.49
CA GLU A 54 -13.64 -29.83 20.66
C GLU A 54 -13.15 -28.69 19.77
N GLN A 55 -14.06 -27.94 19.15
CA GLN A 55 -13.71 -26.79 18.32
C GLN A 55 -13.04 -25.69 19.15
N GLN A 56 -13.60 -25.33 20.30
CA GLN A 56 -13.02 -24.31 21.19
C GLN A 56 -11.61 -24.69 21.68
N ARG A 57 -11.39 -25.98 22.01
CA ARG A 57 -10.06 -26.47 22.41
C ARG A 57 -9.05 -26.41 21.27
N LEU A 58 -9.47 -26.71 20.04
CA LEU A 58 -8.63 -26.58 18.85
C LEU A 58 -8.26 -25.12 18.59
N GLU A 59 -9.24 -24.21 18.63
CA GLU A 59 -9.02 -22.78 18.42
C GLU A 59 -8.10 -22.18 19.48
N LEU A 60 -8.26 -22.54 20.76
CA LEU A 60 -7.36 -22.11 21.83
C LEU A 60 -5.92 -22.56 21.55
N ALA A 61 -5.71 -23.84 21.25
CA ALA A 61 -4.38 -24.39 20.99
C ALA A 61 -3.74 -23.77 19.73
N LEU A 62 -4.52 -23.53 18.68
CA LEU A 62 -4.08 -22.85 17.47
C LEU A 62 -3.66 -21.40 17.74
N ASN A 63 -4.42 -20.66 18.55
CA ASN A 63 -4.05 -19.30 18.95
C ASN A 63 -2.77 -19.28 19.80
N GLU A 64 -2.56 -20.25 20.69
CA GLU A 64 -1.30 -20.38 21.42
C GLU A 64 -0.11 -20.67 20.48
N ILE A 65 -0.30 -21.53 19.48
CA ILE A 65 0.73 -21.78 18.45
C ILE A 65 1.00 -20.49 17.66
N LYS A 66 -0.04 -19.75 17.28
CA LYS A 66 0.09 -18.48 16.57
C LYS A 66 0.93 -17.47 17.37
N LEU A 67 0.63 -17.31 18.66
CA LEU A 67 1.38 -16.40 19.54
C LEU A 67 2.85 -16.81 19.63
N ALA A 68 3.14 -18.11 19.82
CA ALA A 68 4.51 -18.61 19.85
C ALA A 68 5.24 -18.33 18.52
N VAL A 69 4.58 -18.55 17.38
CA VAL A 69 5.14 -18.25 16.05
C VAL A 69 5.42 -16.75 15.88
N MET A 70 4.56 -15.87 16.39
CA MET A 70 4.76 -14.42 16.33
C MET A 70 5.95 -13.97 17.20
N GLU A 71 6.20 -14.64 18.32
CA GLU A 71 7.33 -14.35 19.22
C GLU A 71 8.68 -14.84 18.66
N ASP A 72 8.73 -16.06 18.11
CA ASP A 72 9.94 -16.64 17.50
C ASP A 72 9.56 -17.42 16.23
N PRO A 73 9.49 -16.77 15.04
CA PRO A 73 9.20 -17.47 13.79
C PRO A 73 10.25 -18.51 13.41
N GLU A 74 11.52 -18.27 13.78
CA GLU A 74 12.65 -19.16 13.43
C GLU A 74 12.59 -20.50 14.17
N GLN A 75 11.81 -20.61 15.24
CA GLN A 75 11.58 -21.89 15.92
C GLN A 75 11.05 -22.97 14.95
N ILE A 76 10.31 -22.57 13.92
CA ILE A 76 9.76 -23.47 12.91
C ILE A 76 10.89 -24.18 12.17
N LEU A 77 11.94 -23.44 11.80
CA LEU A 77 13.09 -23.93 11.03
C LEU A 77 13.98 -24.91 11.81
N ARG A 78 13.77 -25.05 13.13
CA ARG A 78 14.45 -26.05 13.97
C ARG A 78 13.82 -27.45 13.87
N SER A 79 12.67 -27.57 13.20
CA SER A 79 11.95 -28.83 12.99
C SER A 79 12.43 -29.61 11.77
N ASP A 80 12.18 -30.92 11.74
CA ASP A 80 12.38 -31.78 10.56
C ASP A 80 11.12 -31.94 9.69
N ALA A 81 10.06 -31.19 9.99
CA ALA A 81 8.80 -31.24 9.26
C ALA A 81 9.00 -31.00 7.75
N GLU A 82 8.19 -31.66 6.93
CA GLU A 82 8.25 -31.52 5.45
C GLU A 82 7.92 -30.10 5.01
N ASP A 83 6.88 -29.53 5.61
CA ASP A 83 6.29 -28.24 5.27
C ASP A 83 5.62 -27.61 6.51
N ILE A 84 5.22 -26.34 6.38
CA ILE A 84 4.53 -25.61 7.45
C ILE A 84 3.26 -26.32 7.93
N HIS A 85 2.50 -26.93 7.03
CA HIS A 85 1.26 -27.63 7.38
C HIS A 85 1.52 -28.84 8.29
N SER A 86 2.56 -29.62 7.99
CA SER A 86 3.04 -30.72 8.84
C SER A 86 3.50 -30.23 10.19
N TRP A 87 4.19 -29.09 10.22
CA TRP A 87 4.66 -28.49 11.46
C TRP A 87 3.49 -28.07 12.35
N VAL A 88 2.50 -27.34 11.83
CA VAL A 88 1.31 -26.91 12.59
C VAL A 88 0.53 -28.13 13.09
N GLU A 89 0.33 -29.15 12.26
CA GLU A 89 -0.35 -30.39 12.67
C GLU A 89 0.39 -31.11 13.81
N GLN A 90 1.72 -31.21 13.74
CA GLN A 90 2.54 -31.80 14.81
C GLN A 90 2.43 -31.02 16.11
N GLN A 91 2.54 -29.68 16.07
CA GLN A 91 2.40 -28.84 17.26
C GLN A 91 1.00 -28.96 17.87
N LEU A 92 -0.03 -28.99 17.04
CA LEU A 92 -1.41 -29.14 17.49
C LEU A 92 -1.66 -30.50 18.13
N ILE A 93 -1.18 -31.59 17.53
CA ILE A 93 -1.26 -32.94 18.12
C ILE A 93 -0.50 -33.00 19.45
N ALA A 94 0.67 -32.37 19.54
CA ALA A 94 1.42 -32.31 20.80
C ALA A 94 0.62 -31.59 21.91
N LYS A 95 -0.18 -30.57 21.58
CA LYS A 95 -1.01 -29.83 22.54
C LYS A 95 -2.33 -30.51 22.91
N VAL A 96 -3.03 -31.10 21.93
CA VAL A 96 -4.41 -31.60 22.14
C VAL A 96 -4.61 -33.10 21.88
N GLY A 97 -3.54 -33.83 21.56
CA GLY A 97 -3.56 -35.27 21.32
C GLY A 97 -4.37 -35.65 20.08
N ASP A 98 -5.17 -36.72 20.19
CA ASP A 98 -5.98 -37.25 19.08
C ASP A 98 -7.00 -36.25 18.53
N LEU A 99 -7.38 -35.23 19.32
CA LEU A 99 -8.23 -34.15 18.82
C LEU A 99 -7.57 -33.39 17.66
N GLY A 100 -6.25 -33.18 17.70
CA GLY A 100 -5.51 -32.52 16.61
C GLY A 100 -5.61 -33.29 15.29
N LYS A 101 -5.69 -34.63 15.36
CA LYS A 101 -5.84 -35.50 14.20
C LYS A 101 -7.22 -35.39 13.53
N LYS A 102 -8.23 -34.85 14.21
CA LYS A 102 -9.55 -34.60 13.60
C LYS A 102 -9.57 -33.40 12.66
N LEU A 103 -8.66 -32.44 12.84
CA LEU A 103 -8.72 -31.16 12.12
C LEU A 103 -8.60 -31.33 10.60
N HIS A 104 -7.83 -32.31 10.13
CA HIS A 104 -7.64 -32.53 8.69
C HIS A 104 -8.84 -33.22 7.99
N THR A 105 -9.90 -33.55 8.72
CA THR A 105 -11.11 -34.19 8.15
C THR A 105 -11.68 -33.32 7.03
N GLY A 106 -11.89 -33.91 5.84
CA GLY A 106 -12.50 -33.22 4.70
C GLY A 106 -11.64 -32.15 4.02
N ARG A 107 -10.37 -31.98 4.41
CA ARG A 107 -9.41 -31.01 3.87
C ARG A 107 -8.28 -31.72 3.12
N SER A 108 -7.58 -31.02 2.24
CA SER A 108 -6.34 -31.47 1.60
C SER A 108 -5.23 -30.44 1.79
N ARG A 109 -3.99 -30.83 1.54
CA ARG A 109 -2.89 -29.85 1.45
C ARG A 109 -3.06 -28.95 0.21
N ASN A 110 -3.73 -29.44 -0.84
CA ASN A 110 -3.91 -28.69 -2.09
C ASN A 110 -4.80 -27.45 -1.92
N ASP A 111 -5.95 -27.59 -1.26
CA ASP A 111 -6.84 -26.44 -1.00
C ASP A 111 -6.37 -25.59 0.19
N GLN A 112 -5.67 -26.20 1.16
CA GLN A 112 -5.02 -25.50 2.25
C GLN A 112 -3.93 -24.54 1.75
N VAL A 113 -2.91 -25.04 1.03
CA VAL A 113 -1.80 -24.19 0.54
C VAL A 113 -2.28 -23.11 -0.44
N ALA A 114 -3.30 -23.39 -1.25
CA ALA A 114 -3.91 -22.40 -2.14
C ALA A 114 -4.62 -21.28 -1.35
N THR A 115 -5.22 -21.62 -0.20
CA THR A 115 -5.85 -20.64 0.69
C THR A 115 -4.80 -19.79 1.38
N ASP A 116 -3.77 -20.43 1.94
CA ASP A 116 -2.71 -19.78 2.70
C ASP A 116 -1.95 -18.78 1.84
N LEU A 117 -1.62 -19.18 0.59
CA LEU A 117 -0.95 -18.32 -0.37
C LEU A 117 -1.81 -17.11 -0.76
N LYS A 118 -3.12 -17.28 -1.00
CA LYS A 118 -4.02 -16.16 -1.33
C LYS A 118 -4.20 -15.20 -0.15
N LEU A 119 -4.29 -15.71 1.08
CA LEU A 119 -4.31 -14.88 2.29
C LEU A 119 -3.02 -14.04 2.41
N TRP A 120 -1.86 -14.67 2.20
CA TRP A 120 -0.56 -14.00 2.21
C TRP A 120 -0.47 -12.95 1.10
N CYS A 121 -0.83 -13.29 -0.13
CA CYS A 121 -0.85 -12.38 -1.28
C CYS A 121 -1.71 -11.14 -1.02
N ARG A 122 -2.88 -11.31 -0.39
CA ARG A 122 -3.75 -10.20 -0.02
C ARG A 122 -3.09 -9.25 0.96
N GLN A 123 -2.43 -9.77 1.98
CA GLN A 123 -1.70 -8.97 2.97
C GLN A 123 -0.54 -8.21 2.33
N GLN A 124 0.31 -8.89 1.54
CA GLN A 124 1.45 -8.27 0.87
C GLN A 124 1.03 -7.23 -0.16
N GLY A 125 -0.01 -7.53 -0.95
CA GLY A 125 -0.54 -6.58 -1.93
C GLY A 125 -1.05 -5.30 -1.29
N GLN A 126 -1.66 -5.37 -0.10
CA GLN A 126 -2.06 -4.17 0.65
C GLN A 126 -0.85 -3.34 1.11
N GLN A 127 0.22 -4.00 1.59
CA GLN A 127 1.46 -3.31 1.95
C GLN A 127 2.11 -2.61 0.74
N LEU A 128 2.12 -3.27 -0.41
CA LEU A 128 2.63 -2.70 -1.67
C LEU A 128 1.79 -1.51 -2.16
N LEU A 129 0.45 -1.55 -2.04
CA LEU A 129 -0.39 -0.40 -2.34
C LEU A 129 -0.04 0.81 -1.47
N LEU A 130 0.20 0.60 -0.17
CA LEU A 130 0.61 1.68 0.75
C LEU A 130 1.99 2.23 0.41
N ALA A 131 2.94 1.38 0.04
CA ALA A 131 4.28 1.81 -0.39
C ALA A 131 4.21 2.65 -1.69
N LEU A 132 3.39 2.23 -2.66
CA LEU A 132 3.15 2.99 -3.89
C LEU A 132 2.49 4.35 -3.61
N ASP A 133 1.54 4.42 -2.69
CA ASP A 133 0.91 5.69 -2.29
C ASP A 133 1.93 6.61 -1.60
N LYS A 134 2.80 6.08 -0.74
CA LYS A 134 3.89 6.83 -0.09
C LYS A 134 4.87 7.40 -1.11
N LEU A 135 5.33 6.58 -2.07
CA LEU A 135 6.21 7.04 -3.16
C LEU A 135 5.55 8.14 -3.99
N GLN A 136 4.32 7.92 -4.46
CA GLN A 136 3.59 8.93 -5.23
C GLN A 136 3.43 10.23 -4.43
N ASN A 137 3.06 10.15 -3.15
CA ASN A 137 2.92 11.32 -2.30
C ASN A 137 4.24 12.08 -2.17
N GLN A 138 5.36 11.39 -1.91
CA GLN A 138 6.68 12.02 -1.83
C GLN A 138 7.04 12.75 -3.14
N MET A 139 6.79 12.12 -4.28
CA MET A 139 7.06 12.74 -5.59
C MET A 139 6.16 13.94 -5.86
N VAL A 140 4.88 13.89 -5.46
CA VAL A 140 3.95 15.03 -5.56
C VAL A 140 4.41 16.19 -4.68
N GLN A 141 4.88 15.93 -3.45
CA GLN A 141 5.43 16.97 -2.58
C GLN A 141 6.69 17.61 -3.16
N VAL A 142 7.61 16.81 -3.71
CA VAL A 142 8.79 17.31 -4.40
C VAL A 142 8.41 18.14 -5.63
N ALA A 143 7.40 17.70 -6.40
CA ALA A 143 6.87 18.44 -7.53
C ALA A 143 6.29 19.79 -7.10
N ALA A 144 5.49 19.81 -6.03
CA ALA A 144 4.87 21.02 -5.50
C ALA A 144 5.89 22.11 -5.11
N VAL A 145 7.02 21.71 -4.53
CA VAL A 145 8.12 22.62 -4.15
C VAL A 145 8.95 23.08 -5.37
N ASN A 146 8.95 22.33 -6.46
CA ASN A 146 9.81 22.55 -7.64
C ASN A 146 9.02 22.89 -8.91
N GLN A 147 7.82 23.47 -8.78
CA GLN A 147 6.95 23.82 -9.92
C GLN A 147 7.62 24.74 -10.94
N SER A 148 8.36 25.75 -10.47
CA SER A 148 9.07 26.71 -11.32
C SER A 148 10.51 26.30 -11.66
N THR A 149 10.99 25.17 -11.13
CA THR A 149 12.36 24.71 -11.38
C THR A 149 12.44 24.15 -12.80
N VAL A 150 12.98 24.93 -13.73
CA VAL A 150 13.19 24.53 -15.13
C VAL A 150 14.12 23.32 -15.20
N LEU A 151 13.84 22.40 -16.11
CA LEU A 151 14.66 21.25 -16.43
C LEU A 151 14.73 21.12 -17.97
N PRO A 152 15.89 20.82 -18.59
CA PRO A 152 15.93 20.49 -20.00
C PRO A 152 15.13 19.19 -20.24
N GLY A 153 14.15 19.24 -21.16
CA GLY A 153 13.45 18.05 -21.60
C GLY A 153 14.29 17.26 -22.59
N TYR A 154 14.18 15.92 -22.56
CA TYR A 154 15.01 15.03 -23.36
C TYR A 154 14.19 14.12 -24.26
N THR A 155 14.66 13.96 -25.49
CA THR A 155 14.32 12.82 -26.36
C THR A 155 15.63 12.31 -26.96
N HIS A 156 15.85 10.98 -26.98
CA HIS A 156 17.15 10.40 -27.37
C HIS A 156 18.35 10.90 -26.54
N LEU A 157 18.11 11.32 -25.29
CA LEU A 157 19.10 12.00 -24.43
C LEU A 157 19.68 13.30 -25.04
N GLN A 158 19.04 13.83 -26.08
CA GLN A 158 19.29 15.16 -26.64
C GLN A 158 18.32 16.17 -26.05
N ARG A 159 18.81 17.39 -25.82
CA ARG A 159 17.97 18.51 -25.34
C ARG A 159 16.91 18.80 -26.40
N ALA A 160 15.65 18.74 -25.99
CA ALA A 160 14.49 18.96 -26.84
C ALA A 160 13.87 20.32 -26.49
N GLN A 161 12.94 20.34 -25.55
CA GLN A 161 12.23 21.55 -25.13
C GLN A 161 12.36 21.74 -23.61
N PRO A 162 12.35 22.98 -23.10
CA PRO A 162 12.30 23.21 -21.66
C PRO A 162 11.05 22.59 -21.04
N VAL A 163 11.23 21.94 -19.88
CA VAL A 163 10.16 21.45 -19.01
C VAL A 163 10.44 21.92 -17.58
N THR A 164 9.73 21.38 -16.58
CA THR A 164 10.05 21.61 -15.17
C THR A 164 10.32 20.29 -14.46
N PHE A 165 11.10 20.35 -13.38
CA PHE A 165 11.35 19.17 -12.54
C PHE A 165 10.04 18.60 -11.97
N ALA A 166 9.08 19.47 -11.63
CA ALA A 166 7.74 19.06 -11.23
C ALA A 166 7.02 18.25 -12.33
N HIS A 167 7.08 18.69 -13.58
CA HIS A 167 6.48 17.98 -14.69
C HIS A 167 7.12 16.59 -14.90
N TRP A 168 8.45 16.49 -14.72
CA TRP A 168 9.17 15.22 -14.74
C TRP A 168 8.75 14.29 -13.59
N CYS A 169 8.63 14.79 -12.35
CA CYS A 169 8.13 13.99 -11.23
C CYS A 169 6.71 13.44 -11.50
N LEU A 170 5.81 14.29 -12.01
CA LEU A 170 4.43 13.90 -12.28
C LEU A 170 4.31 12.85 -13.40
N ALA A 171 5.26 12.81 -14.35
CA ALA A 171 5.31 11.75 -15.35
C ALA A 171 5.45 10.36 -14.71
N TYR A 172 6.31 10.23 -13.69
CA TYR A 172 6.47 8.99 -12.93
C TYR A 172 5.31 8.72 -11.96
N VAL A 173 4.72 9.75 -11.35
CA VAL A 173 3.48 9.59 -10.56
C VAL A 173 2.39 8.92 -11.39
N GLU A 174 2.22 9.29 -12.66
CA GLU A 174 1.25 8.65 -13.55
C GLU A 174 1.63 7.22 -13.94
N MET A 175 2.93 6.87 -13.97
CA MET A 175 3.37 5.47 -14.14
C MET A 175 2.97 4.62 -12.93
N PHE A 176 3.27 5.10 -11.73
CA PHE A 176 2.95 4.40 -10.49
C PHE A 176 1.45 4.35 -10.18
N GLU A 177 0.68 5.34 -10.65
CA GLU A 177 -0.79 5.29 -10.59
C GLU A 177 -1.34 4.09 -11.38
N ARG A 178 -0.79 3.83 -12.56
CA ARG A 178 -1.19 2.64 -13.34
C ARG A 178 -0.78 1.36 -12.64
N ASP A 179 0.37 1.33 -11.97
CA ASP A 179 0.80 0.16 -11.19
C ASP A 179 -0.12 -0.09 -10.00
N TYR A 180 -0.51 0.97 -9.27
CA TYR A 180 -1.49 0.90 -8.20
C TYR A 180 -2.82 0.33 -8.69
N SER A 181 -3.30 0.77 -9.85
CA SER A 181 -4.55 0.27 -10.43
C SER A 181 -4.46 -1.22 -10.79
N ARG A 182 -3.35 -1.66 -11.40
CA ARG A 182 -3.12 -3.07 -11.75
C ARG A 182 -3.04 -3.95 -10.51
N LEU A 183 -2.35 -3.50 -9.48
CA LEU A 183 -2.25 -4.23 -8.21
C LEU A 183 -3.63 -4.33 -7.54
N SER A 184 -4.40 -3.24 -7.52
CA SER A 184 -5.77 -3.24 -7.00
C SER A 184 -6.67 -4.25 -7.73
N ASP A 185 -6.57 -4.31 -9.05
CA ASP A 185 -7.33 -5.25 -9.88
C ASP A 185 -6.92 -6.70 -9.67
N ALA A 186 -5.61 -6.97 -9.55
CA ALA A 186 -5.08 -8.30 -9.22
C ALA A 186 -5.59 -8.77 -7.85
N LEU A 187 -5.56 -7.89 -6.84
CA LEU A 187 -6.11 -8.17 -5.51
C LEU A 187 -7.61 -8.49 -5.57
N ASN A 188 -8.38 -7.78 -6.39
CA ASN A 188 -9.81 -8.05 -6.56
C ASN A 188 -10.10 -9.42 -7.20
N ARG A 189 -9.23 -9.89 -8.10
CA ARG A 189 -9.34 -11.22 -8.74
C ARG A 189 -8.92 -12.33 -7.79
N LEU A 190 -7.82 -12.17 -7.05
CA LEU A 190 -7.32 -13.18 -6.14
C LEU A 190 -8.18 -13.35 -4.87
N ASP A 191 -9.06 -12.40 -4.57
CA ASP A 191 -9.98 -12.44 -3.43
C ASP A 191 -11.14 -13.44 -3.61
N THR A 192 -10.79 -14.72 -3.75
CA THR A 192 -11.68 -15.87 -3.85
C THR A 192 -11.10 -17.05 -3.06
N CYS A 193 -11.91 -17.65 -2.17
CA CYS A 193 -11.47 -18.68 -1.24
C CYS A 193 -11.50 -20.09 -1.88
N PRO A 194 -10.36 -20.81 -1.96
CA PRO A 194 -10.33 -22.18 -2.48
C PRO A 194 -10.64 -23.25 -1.42
N LEU A 195 -10.61 -22.92 -0.13
CA LEU A 195 -10.82 -23.86 0.98
C LEU A 195 -12.15 -24.62 0.86
N GLY A 196 -12.13 -25.93 1.13
CA GLY A 196 -13.26 -26.84 0.92
C GLY A 196 -13.30 -27.47 -0.47
N SER A 197 -12.30 -27.20 -1.33
CA SER A 197 -12.12 -27.89 -2.62
C SER A 197 -11.49 -29.29 -2.47
N GLY A 198 -11.01 -29.62 -1.26
CA GLY A 198 -10.37 -30.89 -0.97
C GLY A 198 -9.14 -31.10 -1.86
N ALA A 199 -8.87 -32.34 -2.25
CA ALA A 199 -7.73 -32.63 -3.10
C ALA A 199 -7.92 -32.13 -4.54
N LEU A 200 -9.14 -32.19 -5.07
CA LEU A 200 -9.51 -31.76 -6.43
C LEU A 200 -11.03 -31.77 -6.71
N ALA A 201 -11.82 -32.53 -5.94
CA ALA A 201 -13.23 -32.83 -6.25
C ALA A 201 -14.26 -32.18 -5.29
N GLY A 202 -13.81 -31.33 -4.38
CA GLY A 202 -14.63 -30.81 -3.29
C GLY A 202 -14.56 -31.68 -2.03
N THR A 203 -14.88 -31.07 -0.90
CA THR A 203 -15.04 -31.80 0.37
C THR A 203 -16.30 -32.67 0.35
N ALA A 204 -16.24 -33.85 0.99
CA ALA A 204 -17.37 -34.79 1.08
C ALA A 204 -18.37 -34.45 2.19
N TYR A 205 -18.20 -33.30 2.84
CA TYR A 205 -19.05 -32.80 3.91
C TYR A 205 -19.90 -31.62 3.40
N PRO A 206 -21.13 -31.43 3.91
CA PRO A 206 -22.00 -30.33 3.49
C PRO A 206 -21.58 -28.99 4.11
N ILE A 207 -20.31 -28.62 3.93
CA ILE A 207 -19.72 -27.37 4.42
C ILE A 207 -20.20 -26.21 3.54
N ASP A 208 -20.73 -25.17 4.19
CA ASP A 208 -21.02 -23.90 3.52
C ASP A 208 -19.72 -23.16 3.20
N ARG A 209 -19.31 -23.21 1.93
CA ARG A 209 -18.07 -22.59 1.46
C ARG A 209 -18.16 -21.07 1.35
N GLU A 210 -19.34 -20.50 1.17
CA GLU A 210 -19.48 -19.03 1.16
C GLU A 210 -19.32 -18.48 2.57
N ALA A 211 -19.95 -19.11 3.57
CA ALA A 211 -19.74 -18.77 4.97
C ALA A 211 -18.25 -18.91 5.38
N LEU A 212 -17.60 -19.99 4.95
CA LEU A 212 -16.16 -20.19 5.19
C LEU A 212 -15.30 -19.12 4.53
N ALA A 213 -15.60 -18.75 3.27
CA ALA A 213 -14.89 -17.68 2.56
C ALA A 213 -15.00 -16.34 3.30
N HIS A 214 -16.21 -15.93 3.68
CA HIS A 214 -16.43 -14.70 4.42
C HIS A 214 -15.74 -14.71 5.80
N SER A 215 -15.72 -15.86 6.49
CA SER A 215 -15.01 -15.98 7.79
C SER A 215 -13.50 -15.75 7.69
N LEU A 216 -12.91 -16.00 6.51
CA LEU A 216 -11.51 -15.74 6.18
C LEU A 216 -11.30 -14.37 5.51
N GLY A 217 -12.35 -13.56 5.43
CA GLY A 217 -12.34 -12.23 4.82
C GLY A 217 -12.26 -12.23 3.29
N PHE A 218 -12.45 -13.37 2.61
CA PHE A 218 -12.57 -13.40 1.16
C PHE A 218 -13.97 -12.94 0.73
N ARG A 219 -14.09 -12.32 -0.45
CA ARG A 219 -15.38 -11.92 -1.02
C ARG A 219 -16.33 -13.07 -1.35
N ARG A 220 -15.82 -14.26 -1.71
CA ARG A 220 -16.63 -15.43 -2.08
C ARG A 220 -15.81 -16.72 -2.18
N ALA A 221 -16.48 -17.85 -2.22
CA ALA A 221 -15.90 -19.14 -2.59
C ALA A 221 -15.59 -19.22 -4.11
N THR A 222 -14.57 -20.00 -4.46
CA THR A 222 -14.30 -20.42 -5.85
C THR A 222 -15.40 -21.37 -6.36
N ARG A 223 -15.58 -21.44 -7.69
CA ARG A 223 -16.73 -22.14 -8.30
C ARG A 223 -16.44 -23.56 -8.79
N ASN A 224 -15.17 -23.94 -8.90
CA ASN A 224 -14.76 -25.24 -9.44
C ASN A 224 -13.55 -25.75 -8.65
N SER A 225 -13.65 -26.96 -8.10
CA SER A 225 -12.62 -27.52 -7.21
C SER A 225 -11.34 -27.93 -7.95
N LEU A 226 -11.43 -28.38 -9.21
CA LEU A 226 -10.26 -28.71 -10.04
C LEU A 226 -9.43 -27.45 -10.26
N ASP A 227 -10.10 -26.39 -10.72
CA ASP A 227 -9.52 -25.06 -10.90
C ASP A 227 -8.92 -24.52 -9.60
N SER A 228 -9.66 -24.60 -8.50
CA SER A 228 -9.24 -24.04 -7.21
C SER A 228 -7.90 -24.57 -6.70
N VAL A 229 -7.62 -25.85 -6.94
CA VAL A 229 -6.38 -26.49 -6.49
C VAL A 229 -5.25 -26.40 -7.53
N SER A 230 -5.58 -26.03 -8.77
CA SER A 230 -4.63 -25.87 -9.88
C SER A 230 -4.35 -24.41 -10.27
N ASP A 231 -5.10 -23.45 -9.75
CA ASP A 231 -4.98 -22.01 -10.07
C ASP A 231 -3.71 -21.41 -9.47
N ARG A 232 -2.89 -20.78 -10.32
CA ARG A 232 -1.77 -19.90 -9.97
C ARG A 232 -1.76 -18.60 -10.77
N ASP A 233 -2.89 -18.22 -11.34
CA ASP A 233 -3.02 -16.98 -12.13
C ASP A 233 -2.68 -15.76 -11.27
N HIS A 234 -3.16 -15.74 -10.02
CA HIS A 234 -2.85 -14.68 -9.06
C HIS A 234 -1.34 -14.53 -8.78
N VAL A 235 -0.57 -15.62 -8.79
CA VAL A 235 0.90 -15.57 -8.61
C VAL A 235 1.57 -14.93 -9.83
N MET A 236 1.25 -15.44 -11.03
CA MET A 236 1.79 -14.92 -12.29
C MET A 236 1.39 -13.46 -12.51
N GLU A 237 0.14 -13.10 -12.16
CA GLU A 237 -0.38 -11.76 -12.28
C GLU A 237 0.32 -10.78 -11.33
N LEU A 238 0.48 -11.12 -10.05
CA LEU A 238 1.22 -10.26 -9.11
C LEU A 238 2.68 -10.06 -9.54
N MET A 239 3.36 -11.12 -10.00
CA MET A 239 4.72 -11.00 -10.55
C MET A 239 4.77 -10.16 -11.83
N SER A 240 3.73 -10.20 -12.66
CA SER A 240 3.61 -9.36 -13.85
C SER A 240 3.44 -7.88 -13.48
N VAL A 241 2.59 -7.58 -12.49
CA VAL A 241 2.43 -6.22 -11.96
C VAL A 241 3.74 -5.71 -11.37
N ALA A 242 4.42 -6.53 -10.55
CA ALA A 242 5.72 -6.19 -9.98
C ALA A 242 6.76 -5.91 -11.08
N THR A 243 6.80 -6.75 -12.12
CA THR A 243 7.71 -6.58 -13.27
C THR A 243 7.50 -5.24 -13.98
N VAL A 244 6.25 -4.90 -14.29
CA VAL A 244 5.92 -3.62 -14.95
C VAL A 244 6.30 -2.44 -14.07
N SER A 245 6.04 -2.51 -12.77
CA SER A 245 6.38 -1.44 -11.84
C SER A 245 7.89 -1.28 -11.66
N MET A 246 8.64 -2.39 -11.61
CA MET A 246 10.11 -2.38 -11.59
C MET A 246 10.70 -1.75 -12.87
N LEU A 247 10.07 -1.93 -14.04
CA LEU A 247 10.48 -1.24 -15.27
C LEU A 247 10.23 0.28 -15.19
N HIS A 248 9.18 0.74 -14.50
CA HIS A 248 8.99 2.17 -14.24
C HIS A 248 10.05 2.71 -13.27
N LEU A 249 10.31 1.98 -12.17
CA LEU A 249 11.37 2.31 -11.22
C LEU A 249 12.75 2.35 -11.88
N SER A 250 13.05 1.43 -12.81
CA SER A 250 14.34 1.40 -13.51
C SER A 250 14.52 2.60 -14.43
N ARG A 251 13.45 3.10 -15.06
CA ARG A 251 13.50 4.31 -15.90
C ARG A 251 13.75 5.56 -15.05
N MET A 252 13.05 5.66 -13.92
CA MET A 252 13.27 6.75 -12.96
C MET A 252 14.69 6.72 -12.41
N ALA A 253 15.19 5.52 -12.09
CA ALA A 253 16.58 5.34 -11.67
C ALA A 253 17.57 5.78 -12.75
N GLU A 254 17.36 5.43 -14.01
CA GLU A 254 18.19 5.89 -15.14
C GLU A 254 18.28 7.41 -15.20
N ASP A 255 17.12 8.09 -15.16
CA ASP A 255 17.05 9.54 -15.22
C ASP A 255 17.82 10.18 -14.06
N LEU A 256 17.61 9.71 -12.83
CA LEU A 256 18.28 10.27 -11.65
C LEU A 256 19.78 9.95 -11.62
N ILE A 257 20.21 8.78 -12.11
CA ILE A 257 21.63 8.45 -12.26
C ILE A 257 22.28 9.42 -13.27
N PHE A 258 21.61 9.66 -14.39
CA PHE A 258 22.08 10.65 -15.38
C PHE A 258 22.10 12.06 -14.79
N TYR A 259 21.05 12.49 -14.07
CA TYR A 259 20.94 13.82 -13.47
C TYR A 259 21.94 14.08 -12.33
N ASN A 260 22.41 13.02 -11.66
CA ASN A 260 23.42 13.09 -10.59
C ASN A 260 24.87 13.00 -11.14
N SER A 261 25.06 12.82 -12.45
CA SER A 261 26.40 12.75 -13.04
C SER A 261 27.12 14.11 -12.95
N GLY A 262 28.46 14.11 -13.03
CA GLY A 262 29.23 15.35 -13.01
C GLY A 262 28.98 16.23 -14.24
N GLU A 263 28.61 15.62 -15.38
CA GLU A 263 28.33 16.31 -16.65
C GLU A 263 27.00 17.07 -16.62
N SER A 264 25.95 16.47 -16.03
CA SER A 264 24.64 17.11 -15.90
C SER A 264 24.59 18.01 -14.67
N ASN A 265 24.90 17.45 -13.50
CA ASN A 265 24.85 18.08 -12.19
C ASN A 265 23.49 18.76 -11.91
N PHE A 266 22.39 18.10 -12.28
CA PHE A 266 21.03 18.61 -12.11
C PHE A 266 20.46 18.32 -10.72
N VAL A 267 20.82 17.17 -10.14
CA VAL A 267 20.38 16.76 -8.81
C VAL A 267 21.56 16.36 -7.95
N GLU A 268 21.44 16.62 -6.65
CA GLU A 268 22.31 16.06 -5.61
C GLU A 268 21.44 15.20 -4.68
N LEU A 269 21.79 13.92 -4.59
CA LEU A 269 21.14 12.98 -3.68
C LEU A 269 21.66 13.12 -2.24
N ALA A 270 20.81 12.76 -1.28
CA ALA A 270 21.16 12.77 0.14
C ALA A 270 22.19 11.68 0.49
N ASP A 271 23.02 11.95 1.50
CA ASP A 271 24.06 11.00 1.96
C ASP A 271 23.47 9.66 2.42
N THR A 272 22.21 9.65 2.87
CA THR A 272 21.48 8.46 3.32
C THR A 272 21.21 7.44 2.22
N VAL A 273 21.30 7.84 0.95
CA VAL A 273 21.01 6.97 -0.23
C VAL A 273 22.19 6.86 -1.20
N THR A 274 23.35 7.41 -0.84
CA THR A 274 24.56 7.39 -1.68
C THR A 274 25.76 6.89 -0.91
N SER A 275 26.70 6.24 -1.60
CA SER A 275 28.07 6.07 -1.08
C SER A 275 29.00 7.15 -1.62
N GLY A 276 30.16 7.30 -0.98
CA GLY A 276 31.18 8.26 -1.38
C GLY A 276 32.57 7.65 -1.49
N SER A 277 33.52 8.44 -2.00
CA SER A 277 34.94 8.10 -1.99
C SER A 277 35.64 8.79 -0.84
N SER A 278 36.49 8.08 -0.09
CA SER A 278 37.32 8.67 0.96
C SER A 278 38.36 9.67 0.43
N LEU A 279 38.66 9.65 -0.88
CA LEU A 279 39.61 10.55 -1.54
C LEU A 279 38.93 11.72 -2.28
N MET A 280 37.65 11.59 -2.65
CA MET A 280 36.94 12.55 -3.50
C MET A 280 35.60 12.92 -2.85
N PRO A 281 35.58 13.93 -1.95
CA PRO A 281 34.42 14.23 -1.12
C PRO A 281 33.18 14.71 -1.89
N GLN A 282 33.36 15.21 -3.12
CA GLN A 282 32.27 15.63 -4.00
C GLN A 282 31.58 14.47 -4.73
N LYS A 283 32.21 13.28 -4.79
CA LYS A 283 31.69 12.15 -5.57
C LYS A 283 30.68 11.36 -4.75
N LYS A 284 29.39 11.51 -5.08
CA LYS A 284 28.28 10.70 -4.55
C LYS A 284 27.82 9.68 -5.58
N ASN A 285 27.94 8.39 -5.25
CA ASN A 285 27.51 7.30 -6.12
C ASN A 285 26.01 7.01 -5.87
N PRO A 286 25.17 6.95 -6.91
CA PRO A 286 23.73 6.70 -6.79
C PRO A 286 23.40 5.21 -6.55
N ASP A 287 24.04 4.57 -5.58
CA ASP A 287 23.99 3.11 -5.34
C ASP A 287 22.55 2.58 -5.20
N ALA A 288 21.68 3.31 -4.48
CA ALA A 288 20.28 2.93 -4.32
C ALA A 288 19.57 2.83 -5.69
N LEU A 289 19.80 3.79 -6.58
CA LEU A 289 19.19 3.83 -7.91
C LEU A 289 19.78 2.74 -8.83
N GLU A 290 21.10 2.51 -8.75
CA GLU A 290 21.76 1.43 -9.48
C GLU A 290 21.21 0.05 -9.07
N LEU A 291 21.00 -0.17 -7.77
CA LEU A 291 20.39 -1.40 -7.24
C LEU A 291 18.93 -1.55 -7.66
N ILE A 292 18.13 -0.48 -7.63
CA ILE A 292 16.74 -0.50 -8.13
C ILE A 292 16.71 -0.93 -9.60
N ARG A 293 17.54 -0.32 -10.44
CA ARG A 293 17.67 -0.69 -11.86
C ARG A 293 18.12 -2.14 -12.02
N GLY A 294 19.13 -2.59 -11.29
CA GLY A 294 19.65 -3.96 -11.34
C GLY A 294 18.66 -5.03 -10.87
N LYS A 295 17.89 -4.76 -9.81
CA LYS A 295 16.88 -5.67 -9.24
C LYS A 295 15.69 -5.91 -10.17
N THR A 296 15.49 -5.08 -11.19
CA THR A 296 14.45 -5.27 -12.21
C THR A 296 14.58 -6.62 -12.92
N GLY A 297 15.83 -7.04 -13.25
CA GLY A 297 16.07 -8.33 -13.91
C GLY A 297 15.71 -9.53 -13.05
N ARG A 298 15.89 -9.44 -11.72
CA ARG A 298 15.50 -10.48 -10.76
C ARG A 298 13.98 -10.70 -10.76
N VAL A 299 13.21 -9.61 -10.66
CA VAL A 299 11.74 -9.69 -10.59
C VAL A 299 11.16 -10.24 -11.89
N TYR A 300 11.66 -9.78 -13.04
CA TYR A 300 11.30 -10.35 -14.34
C TYR A 300 11.68 -11.84 -14.45
N GLY A 301 12.85 -12.23 -13.94
CA GLY A 301 13.31 -13.62 -13.94
C GLY A 301 12.36 -14.55 -13.18
N ALA A 302 11.89 -14.13 -12.01
CA ALA A 302 10.90 -14.88 -11.23
C ALA A 302 9.57 -15.05 -11.98
N MET A 303 9.06 -13.97 -12.60
CA MET A 303 7.85 -14.03 -13.43
C MET A 303 8.00 -15.01 -14.60
N SER A 304 9.11 -14.92 -15.33
CA SER A 304 9.40 -15.77 -16.49
C SER A 304 9.50 -17.24 -16.10
N ALA A 305 10.18 -17.54 -14.99
CA ALA A 305 10.29 -18.89 -14.44
C ALA A 305 8.92 -19.46 -14.07
N MET A 306 8.10 -18.70 -13.34
CA MET A 306 6.75 -19.13 -12.95
C MET A 306 5.86 -19.44 -14.15
N MET A 307 5.85 -18.57 -15.17
CA MET A 307 5.10 -18.81 -16.41
C MET A 307 5.55 -20.10 -17.11
N MET A 308 6.85 -20.38 -17.13
CA MET A 308 7.39 -21.60 -17.73
C MET A 308 7.05 -22.85 -16.91
N THR A 309 7.03 -22.76 -15.57
CA THR A 309 6.63 -23.86 -14.68
C THR A 309 5.17 -24.26 -14.89
N VAL A 310 4.26 -23.30 -15.06
CA VAL A 310 2.82 -23.60 -15.26
C VAL A 310 2.51 -24.08 -16.68
N LYS A 311 3.36 -23.74 -17.66
CA LYS A 311 3.13 -24.04 -19.08
C LYS A 311 2.86 -25.53 -19.30
N ALA A 312 1.66 -25.82 -19.81
CA ALA A 312 1.20 -27.15 -20.20
C ALA A 312 1.15 -28.19 -19.06
N LEU A 313 1.02 -27.76 -17.79
CA LEU A 313 0.69 -28.68 -16.71
C LEU A 313 -0.71 -29.29 -16.92
N PRO A 314 -0.88 -30.61 -16.78
CA PRO A 314 -2.21 -31.22 -16.81
C PRO A 314 -2.99 -30.85 -15.55
N LEU A 315 -4.32 -30.81 -15.61
CA LEU A 315 -5.12 -30.64 -14.39
C LEU A 315 -4.99 -31.87 -13.47
N ALA A 316 -5.07 -31.72 -12.14
CA ALA A 316 -5.31 -30.48 -11.38
C ALA A 316 -4.05 -29.99 -10.65
N TYR A 317 -3.79 -30.45 -9.42
CA TYR A 317 -2.55 -30.14 -8.70
C TYR A 317 -1.40 -31.04 -9.17
N ASN A 318 -0.23 -30.45 -9.42
CA ASN A 318 1.02 -31.16 -9.68
C ASN A 318 2.11 -30.59 -8.75
N LYS A 319 3.11 -31.41 -8.40
CA LYS A 319 4.15 -31.02 -7.44
C LYS A 319 4.99 -29.84 -7.92
N ASP A 320 5.08 -29.63 -9.23
CA ASP A 320 5.66 -28.46 -9.91
C ASP A 320 5.16 -27.14 -9.31
N MET A 321 3.90 -27.10 -8.86
CA MET A 321 3.29 -25.93 -8.25
C MET A 321 3.83 -25.61 -6.85
N GLN A 322 4.79 -26.35 -6.32
CA GLN A 322 5.53 -25.98 -5.11
C GLN A 322 6.51 -24.81 -5.36
N GLU A 323 6.94 -24.63 -6.61
CA GLU A 323 7.83 -23.55 -7.08
C GLU A 323 7.17 -22.16 -7.12
N ASP A 324 5.87 -22.07 -6.83
CA ASP A 324 5.10 -20.82 -6.80
C ASP A 324 5.55 -19.84 -5.70
N LYS A 325 6.11 -20.35 -4.60
CA LYS A 325 6.37 -19.60 -3.37
C LYS A 325 7.68 -18.85 -3.41
N GLU A 326 8.80 -19.52 -3.67
CA GLU A 326 10.13 -18.89 -3.57
C GLU A 326 10.28 -17.70 -4.51
N GLY A 327 9.89 -17.86 -5.78
CA GLY A 327 9.94 -16.78 -6.76
C GLY A 327 9.00 -15.63 -6.40
N LEU A 328 7.80 -15.91 -5.88
CA LEU A 328 6.83 -14.87 -5.50
C LEU A 328 7.32 -14.07 -4.30
N PHE A 329 7.81 -14.78 -3.30
CA PHE A 329 8.36 -14.22 -2.08
C PHE A 329 9.51 -13.26 -2.40
N ASP A 330 10.52 -13.69 -3.15
CA ASP A 330 11.65 -12.83 -3.53
C ASP A 330 11.21 -11.64 -4.41
N ALA A 331 10.27 -11.86 -5.35
CA ALA A 331 9.80 -10.82 -6.25
C ALA A 331 9.04 -9.70 -5.52
N LEU A 332 8.12 -10.04 -4.62
CA LEU A 332 7.33 -9.04 -3.88
C LEU A 332 8.16 -8.33 -2.81
N ASP A 333 9.05 -9.03 -2.09
CA ASP A 333 9.97 -8.41 -1.14
C ASP A 333 10.90 -7.42 -1.87
N THR A 334 11.49 -7.85 -2.99
CA THR A 334 12.38 -7.00 -3.80
C THR A 334 11.64 -5.76 -4.33
N TRP A 335 10.40 -5.93 -4.79
CA TRP A 335 9.60 -4.82 -5.28
C TRP A 335 9.27 -3.82 -4.17
N PHE A 336 8.84 -4.30 -3.00
CA PHE A 336 8.59 -3.48 -1.82
C PHE A 336 9.81 -2.66 -1.42
N ASP A 337 10.98 -3.31 -1.28
CA ASP A 337 12.24 -2.65 -0.93
C ASP A 337 12.63 -1.58 -1.95
N CYS A 338 12.44 -1.85 -3.24
CA CYS A 338 12.74 -0.87 -4.28
C CYS A 338 11.78 0.33 -4.28
N ILE A 339 10.49 0.15 -3.95
CA ILE A 339 9.55 1.27 -3.78
C ILE A 339 9.94 2.12 -2.57
N GLU A 340 10.25 1.52 -1.42
CA GLU A 340 10.65 2.24 -0.22
C GLU A 340 11.97 2.99 -0.45
N MET A 341 12.95 2.36 -1.10
CA MET A 341 14.21 3.02 -1.44
C MET A 341 14.03 4.14 -2.46
N ALA A 342 13.16 3.96 -3.45
CA ALA A 342 12.82 5.03 -4.38
C ALA A 342 12.22 6.23 -3.64
N ALA A 343 11.30 6.00 -2.70
CA ALA A 343 10.72 7.07 -1.89
C ALA A 343 11.79 7.79 -1.07
N LEU A 344 12.74 7.04 -0.50
CA LEU A 344 13.86 7.62 0.25
C LEU A 344 14.81 8.44 -0.64
N CYS A 345 15.00 8.10 -1.91
CA CYS A 345 15.80 8.90 -2.85
C CYS A 345 15.20 10.30 -3.10
N PHE A 346 13.90 10.49 -2.89
CA PHE A 346 13.24 11.79 -2.95
C PHE A 346 13.22 12.52 -1.60
N ASP A 347 13.68 11.89 -0.52
CA ASP A 347 13.89 12.58 0.75
C ASP A 347 15.23 13.32 0.73
N GLY A 348 15.19 14.63 0.97
CA GLY A 348 16.39 15.47 0.96
C GLY A 348 17.05 15.67 -0.42
N ILE A 349 16.42 15.25 -1.52
CA ILE A 349 16.91 15.52 -2.88
C ILE A 349 17.02 17.03 -3.12
N LYS A 350 18.15 17.49 -3.65
CA LYS A 350 18.38 18.90 -4.00
C LYS A 350 18.47 19.04 -5.51
N ILE A 351 17.81 20.05 -6.05
CA ILE A 351 17.83 20.35 -7.48
C ILE A 351 18.70 21.60 -7.67
N ASN A 352 19.70 21.51 -8.54
CA ASN A 352 20.59 22.60 -8.89
C ASN A 352 19.90 23.53 -9.90
N LYS A 353 19.11 24.47 -9.40
CA LYS A 353 18.24 25.33 -10.22
C LYS A 353 19.02 26.16 -11.23
N GLU A 354 20.19 26.68 -10.87
CA GLU A 354 21.02 27.44 -11.81
C GLU A 354 21.49 26.55 -12.96
N ARG A 355 21.99 25.35 -12.64
CA ARG A 355 22.52 24.43 -13.64
C ARG A 355 21.44 23.89 -14.58
N THR A 356 20.25 23.58 -14.05
CA THR A 356 19.15 23.08 -14.88
C THR A 356 18.61 24.16 -15.80
N LEU A 357 18.52 25.42 -15.34
CA LEU A 357 18.14 26.56 -16.18
C LEU A 357 19.18 26.81 -17.28
N GLU A 358 20.47 26.86 -16.92
CA GLU A 358 21.56 27.03 -17.88
C GLU A 358 21.52 25.94 -18.97
N ALA A 359 21.32 24.69 -18.58
CA ALA A 359 21.23 23.58 -19.52
C ALA A 359 19.98 23.64 -20.41
N ALA A 360 18.86 24.18 -19.92
CA ALA A 360 17.62 24.33 -20.67
C ALA A 360 17.69 25.45 -21.73
N MET A 361 18.50 26.50 -21.47
CA MET A 361 18.78 27.58 -22.43
C MET A 361 19.72 27.17 -23.57
N GLN A 362 20.45 26.05 -23.40
CA GLN A 362 21.40 25.56 -24.40
C GLN A 362 20.74 24.64 -25.44
N GLY A 363 21.44 24.44 -26.57
CA GLY A 363 21.06 23.46 -27.58
C GLY A 363 19.91 23.88 -28.49
N TYR A 364 19.61 25.19 -28.57
CA TYR A 364 18.58 25.75 -29.44
C TYR A 364 17.18 25.15 -29.17
N SER A 365 16.91 24.83 -27.90
CA SER A 365 15.65 24.21 -27.45
C SER A 365 14.41 25.08 -27.70
N ASN A 366 14.62 26.40 -27.84
CA ASN A 366 13.62 27.41 -28.19
C ASN A 366 13.43 27.59 -29.72
N ALA A 367 14.16 26.86 -30.57
CA ALA A 367 13.98 26.92 -32.03
C ALA A 367 12.54 26.58 -32.47
N THR A 368 11.88 25.66 -31.74
CA THR A 368 10.47 25.34 -32.01
C THR A 368 9.57 26.57 -31.83
N GLU A 369 9.89 27.44 -30.88
CA GLU A 369 9.12 28.66 -30.63
C GLU A 369 9.21 29.66 -31.79
N LEU A 370 10.39 29.74 -32.42
CA LEU A 370 10.58 30.55 -33.61
C LEU A 370 9.75 30.00 -34.78
N ALA A 371 9.69 28.67 -34.92
CA ALA A 371 8.89 28.05 -35.97
C ALA A 371 7.40 28.31 -35.75
N ASP A 372 6.91 28.14 -34.53
CA ASP A 372 5.51 28.43 -34.17
C ASP A 372 5.17 29.92 -34.28
N TYR A 373 6.12 30.81 -33.99
CA TYR A 373 5.99 32.25 -34.23
C TYR A 373 5.79 32.56 -35.72
N LEU A 374 6.60 31.98 -36.59
CA LEU A 374 6.46 32.15 -38.05
C LEU A 374 5.12 31.59 -38.55
N VAL A 375 4.67 30.46 -37.99
CA VAL A 375 3.33 29.91 -38.26
C VAL A 375 2.23 30.87 -37.85
N ALA A 376 2.33 31.49 -36.68
CA ALA A 376 1.38 32.50 -36.23
C ALA A 376 1.35 33.74 -37.13
N LYS A 377 2.44 34.02 -37.86
CA LYS A 377 2.55 35.09 -38.88
C LYS A 377 2.12 34.64 -40.29
N GLY A 378 1.60 33.42 -40.44
CA GLY A 378 1.01 32.91 -41.68
C GLY A 378 1.92 32.05 -42.55
N ILE A 379 3.14 31.72 -42.10
CA ILE A 379 4.05 30.83 -42.83
C ILE A 379 3.66 29.36 -42.57
N PRO A 380 3.51 28.51 -43.59
CA PRO A 380 3.26 27.08 -43.38
C PRO A 380 4.35 26.41 -42.53
N PHE A 381 3.98 25.53 -41.59
CA PHE A 381 4.92 24.96 -40.60
C PHE A 381 6.18 24.33 -41.21
N ARG A 382 6.09 23.62 -42.35
CA ARG A 382 7.27 23.02 -42.99
C ARG A 382 8.26 24.06 -43.50
N GLU A 383 7.76 25.19 -43.98
CA GLU A 383 8.59 26.30 -44.44
C GLU A 383 9.18 27.04 -43.24
N ALA A 384 8.38 27.32 -42.21
CA ALA A 384 8.86 27.87 -40.94
C ALA A 384 9.98 27.01 -40.32
N HIS A 385 9.80 25.69 -40.24
CA HIS A 385 10.81 24.76 -39.77
C HIS A 385 12.10 24.81 -40.61
N HIS A 386 12.00 24.93 -41.93
CA HIS A 386 13.18 25.06 -42.79
C HIS A 386 13.93 26.37 -42.52
N ILE A 387 13.20 27.49 -42.45
CA ILE A 387 13.75 28.83 -42.13
C ILE A 387 14.49 28.78 -40.79
N VAL A 388 13.85 28.23 -39.75
CA VAL A 388 14.46 28.08 -38.43
C VAL A 388 15.67 27.17 -38.47
N GLY A 389 15.64 26.09 -39.23
CA GLY A 389 16.81 25.21 -39.40
C GLY A 389 18.03 25.97 -39.94
N VAL A 390 17.83 26.88 -40.90
CA VAL A 390 18.91 27.74 -41.42
C VAL A 390 19.36 28.77 -40.37
N ALA A 391 18.43 29.37 -39.62
CA ALA A 391 18.76 30.30 -38.53
C ALA A 391 19.58 29.63 -37.42
N VAL A 392 19.25 28.39 -37.05
CA VAL A 392 20.01 27.60 -36.06
C VAL A 392 21.43 27.31 -36.57
N VAL A 393 21.60 26.93 -37.83
CA VAL A 393 22.94 26.74 -38.41
C VAL A 393 23.78 28.02 -38.33
N ALA A 394 23.19 29.16 -38.69
CA ALA A 394 23.88 30.45 -38.61
C ALA A 394 24.24 30.85 -37.16
N ALA A 395 23.35 30.58 -36.19
CA ALA A 395 23.62 30.81 -34.78
C ALA A 395 24.75 29.91 -34.25
N ILE A 396 24.79 28.64 -34.68
CA ILE A 396 25.89 27.71 -34.37
C ILE A 396 27.22 28.21 -34.92
N GLU A 397 27.25 28.64 -36.18
CA GLU A 397 28.46 29.18 -36.82
C GLU A 397 28.99 30.44 -36.10
N LYS A 398 28.08 31.26 -35.56
CA LYS A 398 28.43 32.44 -34.76
C LYS A 398 28.75 32.14 -33.29
N GLY A 399 28.41 30.95 -32.81
CA GLY A 399 28.60 30.56 -31.41
C GLY A 399 27.68 31.32 -30.43
N CYS A 400 26.48 31.70 -30.87
CA CYS A 400 25.49 32.41 -30.05
C CYS A 400 24.15 31.66 -29.96
N ALA A 401 23.29 32.03 -29.01
CA ALA A 401 21.91 31.57 -28.90
C ALA A 401 21.01 32.28 -29.94
N LEU A 402 19.80 31.75 -30.17
CA LEU A 402 18.87 32.35 -31.14
C LEU A 402 18.48 33.77 -30.71
N GLU A 403 18.15 33.96 -29.44
CA GLU A 403 17.77 35.24 -28.85
C GLU A 403 18.90 36.29 -28.83
N GLU A 404 20.15 35.89 -29.13
CA GLU A 404 21.30 36.79 -29.26
C GLU A 404 21.50 37.31 -30.69
N LEU A 405 20.82 36.73 -31.69
CA LEU A 405 20.81 37.29 -33.06
C LEU A 405 20.08 38.63 -33.07
N SER A 406 20.69 39.64 -33.67
CA SER A 406 20.07 40.95 -33.85
C SER A 406 18.85 40.88 -34.77
N LEU A 407 17.97 41.88 -34.67
CA LEU A 407 16.73 41.87 -35.43
C LEU A 407 16.98 41.91 -36.94
N ASP A 408 18.02 42.62 -37.35
CA ASP A 408 18.43 42.71 -38.75
C ASP A 408 18.87 41.32 -39.26
N GLU A 409 19.67 40.59 -38.48
CA GLU A 409 20.08 39.22 -38.80
C GLU A 409 18.89 38.27 -38.84
N MET A 410 17.94 38.38 -37.91
CA MET A 410 16.72 37.58 -37.92
C MET A 410 15.87 37.84 -39.18
N LYS A 411 15.77 39.10 -39.60
CA LYS A 411 15.03 39.51 -40.81
C LYS A 411 15.67 38.99 -42.11
N GLU A 412 16.95 38.61 -42.11
CA GLU A 412 17.59 37.93 -43.24
C GLU A 412 16.98 36.54 -43.50
N PHE A 413 16.53 35.84 -42.45
CA PHE A 413 15.89 34.53 -42.59
C PHE A 413 14.42 34.64 -42.99
N SER A 414 13.69 35.63 -42.46
CA SER A 414 12.33 35.92 -42.86
C SER A 414 11.90 37.35 -42.54
N SER A 415 11.38 38.05 -43.55
CA SER A 415 10.92 39.44 -43.44
C SER A 415 9.73 39.66 -42.49
N VAL A 416 9.04 38.60 -42.07
CA VAL A 416 7.90 38.70 -41.14
C VAL A 416 8.33 38.72 -39.66
N ILE A 417 9.60 38.47 -39.37
CA ILE A 417 10.15 38.53 -38.01
C ILE A 417 10.27 39.99 -37.57
N ASP A 418 9.80 40.30 -36.36
CA ASP A 418 9.88 41.63 -35.76
C ASP A 418 10.32 41.57 -34.28
N GLU A 419 10.41 42.72 -33.61
CA GLU A 419 10.85 42.81 -32.19
C GLU A 419 10.08 41.89 -31.23
N ASP A 420 8.84 41.50 -31.58
CA ASP A 420 8.01 40.58 -30.80
C ASP A 420 8.50 39.12 -30.79
N VAL A 421 9.57 38.79 -31.53
CA VAL A 421 10.20 37.46 -31.50
C VAL A 421 10.95 37.18 -30.20
N TYR A 422 11.62 38.18 -29.61
CA TYR A 422 12.48 37.96 -28.45
C TYR A 422 11.71 37.51 -27.20
N PRO A 423 10.54 38.10 -26.86
CA PRO A 423 9.72 37.59 -25.76
C PRO A 423 9.30 36.13 -25.96
N ILE A 424 9.14 35.69 -27.22
CA ILE A 424 8.69 34.34 -27.56
C ILE A 424 9.80 33.29 -27.37
N LEU A 425 11.06 33.69 -27.52
CA LEU A 425 12.23 32.82 -27.37
C LEU A 425 12.65 32.57 -25.91
N THR A 426 12.03 33.27 -24.96
CA THR A 426 12.31 33.08 -23.53
C THR A 426 11.87 31.70 -23.03
N ILE A 427 12.54 31.20 -21.98
CA ILE A 427 12.17 29.93 -21.33
C ILE A 427 10.76 30.02 -20.75
N GLU A 428 10.39 31.16 -20.19
CA GLU A 428 9.06 31.43 -19.64
C GLU A 428 7.99 31.26 -20.73
N SER A 429 8.18 31.87 -21.90
CA SER A 429 7.27 31.71 -23.05
C SER A 429 7.19 30.25 -23.51
N CYS A 430 8.33 29.53 -23.57
CA CYS A 430 8.34 28.10 -23.90
C CYS A 430 7.43 27.31 -22.94
N LEU A 431 7.53 27.56 -21.64
CA LEU A 431 6.71 26.84 -20.66
C LEU A 431 5.23 27.24 -20.79
N GLU A 432 4.92 28.54 -20.82
CA GLU A 432 3.56 29.08 -20.83
C GLU A 432 2.73 28.65 -22.03
N LYS A 433 3.33 28.58 -23.22
CA LYS A 433 2.62 28.19 -24.44
C LYS A 433 2.10 26.75 -24.42
N ARG A 434 2.75 25.85 -23.68
CA ARG A 434 2.36 24.44 -23.56
C ARG A 434 1.24 24.29 -22.52
N SER A 435 0.14 24.98 -22.78
CA SER A 435 -1.00 25.17 -21.85
C SER A 435 -2.17 24.21 -22.07
N ALA A 436 -2.09 23.30 -23.04
CA ALA A 436 -3.05 22.21 -23.18
C ALA A 436 -2.97 21.24 -21.99
N LEU A 437 -4.03 20.46 -21.76
CA LEU A 437 -4.07 19.47 -20.68
C LEU A 437 -2.86 18.52 -20.76
N GLY A 438 -2.14 18.39 -19.65
CA GLY A 438 -0.92 17.57 -19.59
C GLY A 438 0.31 18.25 -20.17
N GLY A 439 0.23 19.53 -20.54
CA GLY A 439 1.37 20.36 -20.88
C GLY A 439 2.15 20.86 -19.66
N VAL A 440 3.25 21.56 -19.93
CA VAL A 440 4.20 22.00 -18.90
C VAL A 440 3.99 23.44 -18.43
N ALA A 441 2.98 24.15 -18.96
CA ALA A 441 2.64 25.48 -18.48
C ALA A 441 2.37 25.46 -16.97
N PRO A 442 2.74 26.54 -16.23
CA PRO A 442 2.59 26.57 -14.78
C PRO A 442 1.19 26.20 -14.29
N THR A 443 0.15 26.71 -14.96
CA THR A 443 -1.26 26.42 -14.65
C THR A 443 -1.64 24.95 -14.85
N GLN A 444 -1.03 24.26 -15.82
CA GLN A 444 -1.27 22.84 -16.09
C GLN A 444 -0.54 21.93 -15.09
N VAL A 445 0.68 22.30 -14.71
CA VAL A 445 1.45 21.59 -13.68
C VAL A 445 0.77 21.74 -12.31
N GLU A 446 0.35 22.94 -11.95
CA GLU A 446 -0.43 23.20 -10.72
C GLU A 446 -1.72 22.39 -10.71
N TYR A 447 -2.45 22.37 -11.83
CA TYR A 447 -3.65 21.54 -11.97
C TYR A 447 -3.34 20.05 -11.78
N ALA A 448 -2.29 19.52 -12.40
CA ALA A 448 -1.89 18.12 -12.29
C ALA A 448 -1.49 17.74 -10.85
N ILE A 449 -0.77 18.60 -10.14
CA ILE A 449 -0.45 18.41 -8.71
C ILE A 449 -1.74 18.33 -7.90
N SER A 450 -2.65 19.29 -8.07
CA SER A 450 -3.92 19.30 -7.34
C SER A 450 -4.77 18.03 -7.61
N GLN A 451 -4.76 17.51 -8.84
CA GLN A 451 -5.45 16.26 -9.14
C GLN A 451 -4.77 15.04 -8.49
N ALA A 452 -3.44 14.99 -8.49
CA ALA A 452 -2.68 13.92 -7.84
C ALA A 452 -2.91 13.92 -6.32
N GLU A 453 -2.86 15.08 -5.67
CA GLU A 453 -3.18 15.26 -4.24
C GLU A 453 -4.60 14.78 -3.93
N LYS A 454 -5.62 15.25 -4.67
CA LYS A 454 -7.01 14.80 -4.49
C LYS A 454 -7.17 13.29 -4.67
N ARG A 455 -6.42 12.68 -5.58
CA ARG A 455 -6.45 11.23 -5.83
C ARG A 455 -5.85 10.46 -4.66
N LEU A 456 -4.72 10.90 -4.14
CA LEU A 456 -4.08 10.31 -2.96
C LEU A 456 -4.94 10.52 -1.70
N ASP A 457 -5.48 11.72 -1.49
CA ASP A 457 -6.39 12.01 -0.37
C ASP A 457 -7.64 11.13 -0.38
N LYS A 458 -8.17 10.80 -1.56
CA LYS A 458 -9.30 9.86 -1.70
C LYS A 458 -8.93 8.42 -1.34
N ARG A 459 -7.66 8.03 -1.50
CA ARG A 459 -7.16 6.70 -1.10
C ARG A 459 -6.92 6.61 0.41
N TYR A 460 -6.41 7.67 1.02
CA TYR A 460 -6.26 7.80 2.48
C TYR A 460 -7.56 8.10 3.21
N SER A 461 -8.55 8.68 2.52
CA SER A 461 -9.92 8.75 3.02
C SER A 461 -10.42 7.32 3.14
N PRO A 462 -10.74 6.84 4.35
CA PRO A 462 -11.16 5.47 4.51
C PRO A 462 -12.34 5.23 3.58
N ARG A 463 -12.21 4.23 2.69
CA ARG A 463 -13.27 3.75 1.77
C ARG A 463 -14.57 3.37 2.49
N VAL A 464 -14.54 3.36 3.82
CA VAL A 464 -15.65 3.22 4.72
C VAL A 464 -16.47 4.52 4.76
N LYS A 465 -17.66 4.46 4.18
CA LYS A 465 -18.63 5.55 4.27
C LYS A 465 -19.14 5.63 5.71
N VAL A 466 -18.74 6.68 6.43
CA VAL A 466 -19.24 6.94 7.78
C VAL A 466 -20.36 7.96 7.74
N ARG A 467 -21.47 7.66 8.41
CA ARG A 467 -22.63 8.55 8.54
C ARG A 467 -23.18 8.54 9.95
N GLY A 468 -24.02 9.51 10.28
CA GLY A 468 -24.83 9.46 11.51
C GLY A 468 -25.73 8.21 11.52
N ALA A 469 -25.90 7.63 12.71
CA ALA A 469 -26.81 6.51 12.91
C ALA A 469 -28.28 6.94 12.77
N ARG A 470 -29.12 6.00 12.34
CA ARG A 470 -30.57 6.12 12.19
C ARG A 470 -31.22 5.05 13.07
N LEU A 471 -32.51 5.22 13.38
CA LEU A 471 -33.26 4.20 14.14
C LEU A 471 -33.30 2.84 13.45
N THR A 472 -33.16 2.79 12.12
CA THR A 472 -33.06 1.55 11.34
C THR A 472 -31.76 0.78 11.58
N ASP A 473 -30.72 1.42 12.13
CA ASP A 473 -29.43 0.80 12.39
C ASP A 473 -29.34 0.17 13.79
N LEU A 474 -30.40 0.32 14.61
CA LEU A 474 -30.38 0.01 16.03
C LEU A 474 -30.03 -1.45 16.31
N ASP A 475 -30.56 -2.39 15.52
CA ASP A 475 -30.30 -3.82 15.71
C ASP A 475 -28.83 -4.17 15.46
N ALA A 476 -28.22 -3.57 14.43
CA ALA A 476 -26.80 -3.77 14.12
C ALA A 476 -25.89 -3.15 15.20
N ILE A 477 -26.23 -1.94 15.66
CA ILE A 477 -25.50 -1.26 16.75
C ILE A 477 -25.61 -2.07 18.05
N GLU A 478 -26.80 -2.51 18.42
CA GLU A 478 -27.01 -3.33 19.61
C GLU A 478 -26.22 -4.64 19.52
N GLY A 479 -26.26 -5.33 18.37
CA GLY A 479 -25.49 -6.55 18.14
C GLY A 479 -24.00 -6.36 18.37
N MET A 480 -23.41 -5.29 17.82
CA MET A 480 -21.99 -4.96 18.03
C MET A 480 -21.70 -4.58 19.48
N VAL A 481 -22.52 -3.73 20.10
CA VAL A 481 -22.30 -3.31 21.50
C VAL A 481 -22.37 -4.50 22.44
N VAL A 482 -23.35 -5.40 22.27
CA VAL A 482 -23.49 -6.62 23.07
C VAL A 482 -22.30 -7.56 22.85
N TYR A 483 -21.89 -7.77 21.60
CA TYR A 483 -20.73 -8.61 21.27
C TYR A 483 -19.44 -8.12 21.95
N TRP A 484 -19.11 -6.85 21.76
CA TRP A 484 -17.88 -6.26 22.32
C TRP A 484 -17.95 -6.08 23.83
N ALA A 485 -19.13 -5.87 24.41
CA ALA A 485 -19.30 -5.90 25.86
C ALA A 485 -19.12 -7.31 26.44
N GLY A 486 -19.57 -8.35 25.72
CA GLY A 486 -19.36 -9.76 26.10
C GLY A 486 -17.87 -10.16 26.14
N LEU A 487 -17.06 -9.57 25.25
CA LEU A 487 -15.60 -9.71 25.27
C LEU A 487 -14.92 -8.83 26.32
N GLY A 488 -15.67 -7.94 26.96
CA GLY A 488 -15.14 -7.00 27.94
C GLY A 488 -14.37 -5.83 27.32
N GLU A 489 -14.52 -5.54 26.03
CA GLU A 489 -13.89 -4.39 25.36
C GLU A 489 -14.73 -3.11 25.49
N ASN A 490 -16.05 -3.25 25.60
CA ASN A 490 -16.99 -2.15 25.78
C ASN A 490 -17.83 -2.31 27.05
N LEU A 491 -18.42 -1.21 27.55
CA LEU A 491 -19.45 -1.28 28.59
C LEU A 491 -20.79 -1.74 28.00
N PRO A 492 -21.57 -2.57 28.72
CA PRO A 492 -22.91 -2.95 28.29
C PRO A 492 -23.84 -1.73 28.25
N ARG A 493 -24.74 -1.69 27.27
CA ARG A 493 -25.77 -0.65 27.11
C ARG A 493 -27.11 -1.31 26.89
N GLU A 494 -28.15 -0.78 27.55
CA GLU A 494 -29.51 -1.25 27.30
C GLU A 494 -30.07 -0.64 26.01
N ARG A 495 -30.94 -1.38 25.32
CA ARG A 495 -31.57 -0.92 24.08
C ARG A 495 -32.23 0.45 24.19
N ASN A 496 -32.88 0.75 25.33
CA ASN A 496 -33.51 2.06 25.57
C ASN A 496 -32.49 3.20 25.64
N GLU A 497 -31.27 2.94 26.15
CA GLU A 497 -30.18 3.92 26.14
C GLU A 497 -29.69 4.15 24.71
N LEU A 498 -29.50 3.09 23.92
CA LEU A 498 -29.12 3.19 22.51
C LEU A 498 -30.14 3.98 21.67
N VAL A 499 -31.44 3.78 21.91
CA VAL A 499 -32.51 4.53 21.24
C VAL A 499 -32.43 6.03 21.56
N ARG A 500 -32.26 6.38 22.84
CA ARG A 500 -32.18 7.78 23.29
C ARG A 500 -30.93 8.46 22.72
N ASP A 501 -29.82 7.72 22.66
CA ASP A 501 -28.52 8.27 22.32
C ASP A 501 -28.18 8.08 20.83
N ILE A 502 -29.10 7.58 20.00
CA ILE A 502 -28.86 7.24 18.59
C ILE A 502 -28.26 8.40 17.78
N GLY A 503 -28.64 9.64 18.07
CA GLY A 503 -28.08 10.84 17.39
C GLY A 503 -26.60 11.14 17.71
N SER A 504 -26.07 10.53 18.79
CA SER A 504 -24.65 10.59 19.14
C SER A 504 -23.81 9.57 18.38
N PHE A 505 -24.42 8.51 17.85
CA PHE A 505 -23.74 7.44 17.13
C PHE A 505 -23.40 7.83 15.69
N ALA A 506 -22.24 7.34 15.25
CA ALA A 506 -21.85 7.23 13.86
C ALA A 506 -21.70 5.76 13.50
N VAL A 507 -22.02 5.41 12.26
CA VAL A 507 -21.91 4.05 11.72
C VAL A 507 -21.06 4.05 10.46
N ALA A 508 -20.22 3.03 10.34
CA ALA A 508 -19.57 2.64 9.10
C ALA A 508 -20.55 1.82 8.25
N GLU A 509 -20.66 2.15 6.96
CA GLU A 509 -21.54 1.48 6.01
C GLU A 509 -20.73 0.85 4.87
N HIS A 510 -21.00 -0.41 4.55
CA HIS A 510 -20.54 -1.07 3.32
C HIS A 510 -21.74 -1.66 2.57
N GLN A 511 -21.96 -1.25 1.32
CA GLN A 511 -23.08 -1.72 0.47
C GLN A 511 -24.48 -1.63 1.13
N GLY A 512 -24.67 -0.70 2.07
CA GLY A 512 -25.94 -0.50 2.79
C GLY A 512 -26.02 -1.23 4.14
N GLU A 513 -25.06 -2.08 4.47
CA GLU A 513 -24.96 -2.76 5.76
C GLU A 513 -24.06 -2.00 6.73
N VAL A 514 -24.41 -2.02 8.02
CA VAL A 514 -23.66 -1.35 9.09
C VAL A 514 -22.55 -2.28 9.58
N THR A 515 -21.31 -1.91 9.30
CA THR A 515 -20.12 -2.73 9.57
C THR A 515 -19.29 -2.26 10.77
N GLY A 516 -19.70 -1.15 11.38
CA GLY A 516 -19.07 -0.61 12.58
C GLY A 516 -19.88 0.53 13.19
N CYS A 517 -19.71 0.77 14.49
CA CYS A 517 -20.34 1.87 15.20
C CYS A 517 -19.42 2.47 16.26
N ALA A 518 -19.63 3.74 16.59
CA ALA A 518 -19.18 4.35 17.85
C ALA A 518 -20.04 5.57 18.16
N SER A 519 -19.99 6.06 19.39
CA SER A 519 -20.71 7.26 19.82
C SER A 519 -19.74 8.32 20.33
N LEU A 520 -20.11 9.59 20.13
CA LEU A 520 -19.44 10.74 20.73
C LEU A 520 -20.33 11.29 21.83
N TYR A 521 -19.97 11.05 23.08
CA TYR A 521 -20.72 11.53 24.23
C TYR A 521 -20.11 12.81 24.77
N VAL A 522 -20.91 13.88 24.83
CA VAL A 522 -20.44 15.22 25.24
C VAL A 522 -20.79 15.46 26.70
N TYR A 523 -19.79 15.78 27.53
CA TYR A 523 -19.97 16.02 28.97
C TYR A 523 -20.18 17.50 29.31
N ASP A 524 -19.56 18.41 28.56
CA ASP A 524 -19.71 19.87 28.67
C ASP A 524 -19.16 20.55 27.40
N SER A 525 -19.08 21.88 27.41
CA SER A 525 -18.61 22.70 26.30
C SER A 525 -17.15 22.45 25.87
N GLY A 526 -16.36 21.72 26.65
CA GLY A 526 -14.93 21.49 26.39
C GLY A 526 -14.51 20.04 26.27
N LEU A 527 -15.32 19.08 26.74
CA LEU A 527 -14.94 17.67 26.86
C LEU A 527 -15.97 16.70 26.27
N ALA A 528 -15.49 15.77 25.45
CA ALA A 528 -16.28 14.64 24.95
C ALA A 528 -15.51 13.31 25.04
N GLU A 529 -16.22 12.20 24.86
CA GLU A 529 -15.68 10.84 24.92
C GLU A 529 -16.10 10.03 23.70
N VAL A 530 -15.17 9.26 23.14
CA VAL A 530 -15.49 8.19 22.19
C VAL A 530 -15.91 6.95 22.97
N ARG A 531 -17.15 6.51 22.80
CA ARG A 531 -17.71 5.33 23.50
C ARG A 531 -18.23 4.30 22.52
N SER A 532 -18.28 3.04 22.99
CA SER A 532 -18.95 1.94 22.28
C SER A 532 -18.42 1.74 20.86
N LEU A 533 -17.10 1.91 20.68
CA LEU A 533 -16.45 1.62 19.41
C LEU A 533 -16.51 0.11 19.19
N GLY A 534 -17.16 -0.31 18.12
CA GLY A 534 -17.28 -1.70 17.74
C GLY A 534 -17.23 -1.84 16.23
N VAL A 535 -16.51 -2.85 15.74
CA VAL A 535 -16.50 -3.24 14.34
C VAL A 535 -17.09 -4.64 14.25
N GLU A 536 -17.93 -4.89 13.25
CA GLU A 536 -18.54 -6.20 13.05
C GLU A 536 -17.47 -7.28 12.79
N ALA A 537 -17.69 -8.49 13.30
CA ALA A 537 -16.79 -9.62 13.08
C ALA A 537 -16.68 -9.92 11.58
N GLY A 538 -15.45 -9.94 11.05
CA GLY A 538 -15.19 -10.06 9.60
C GLY A 538 -14.82 -8.73 8.92
N TRP A 539 -15.13 -7.59 9.54
CA TRP A 539 -14.75 -6.25 9.05
C TRP A 539 -13.58 -5.62 9.82
N GLN A 540 -13.02 -6.33 10.80
CA GLN A 540 -11.88 -5.88 11.59
C GLN A 540 -10.64 -5.69 10.70
N ASN A 541 -9.79 -4.70 11.03
CA ASN A 541 -8.57 -4.34 10.29
C ASN A 541 -8.78 -3.87 8.83
N GLN A 542 -10.01 -3.49 8.45
CA GLN A 542 -10.32 -2.93 7.11
C GLN A 542 -10.59 -1.41 7.11
N GLY A 543 -10.23 -0.71 8.20
CA GLY A 543 -10.28 0.75 8.31
C GLY A 543 -11.56 1.36 8.91
N GLN A 544 -12.55 0.54 9.28
CA GLN A 544 -13.85 0.98 9.82
C GLN A 544 -13.68 1.76 11.11
N GLY A 545 -12.90 1.21 12.06
CA GLY A 545 -12.63 1.85 13.33
C GLY A 545 -11.99 3.23 13.16
N SER A 546 -10.91 3.31 12.38
CA SER A 546 -10.22 4.57 12.09
C SER A 546 -11.14 5.59 11.42
N ALA A 547 -11.95 5.16 10.45
CA ALA A 547 -12.92 6.02 9.77
C ALA A 547 -13.95 6.62 10.74
N ILE A 548 -14.50 5.80 11.62
CA ILE A 548 -15.49 6.24 12.61
C ILE A 548 -14.83 7.23 13.58
N VAL A 549 -13.65 6.91 14.13
CA VAL A 549 -12.95 7.79 15.08
C VAL A 549 -12.63 9.13 14.44
N GLN A 550 -12.09 9.17 13.22
CA GLN A 550 -11.82 10.42 12.51
C GLN A 550 -13.09 11.23 12.24
N ASN A 551 -14.21 10.57 11.91
CA ASN A 551 -15.50 11.23 11.75
C ASN A 551 -15.98 11.86 13.07
N LEU A 552 -15.85 11.14 14.19
CA LEU A 552 -16.21 11.65 15.51
C LEU A 552 -15.31 12.81 15.95
N LEU A 553 -14.00 12.75 15.69
CA LEU A 553 -13.08 13.87 15.96
C LEU A 553 -13.45 15.10 15.13
N LYS A 554 -13.80 14.93 13.85
CA LYS A 554 -14.30 16.02 13.00
C LYS A 554 -15.61 16.61 13.54
N LYS A 555 -16.54 15.76 14.00
CA LYS A 555 -17.79 16.18 14.66
C LYS A 555 -17.51 16.99 15.92
N ALA A 556 -16.60 16.52 16.79
CA ALA A 556 -16.18 17.22 18.00
C ALA A 556 -15.56 18.59 17.68
N LYS A 557 -14.67 18.66 16.69
CA LYS A 557 -14.08 19.93 16.22
C LYS A 557 -15.14 20.92 15.73
N ASN A 558 -16.12 20.46 14.96
CA ASN A 558 -17.23 21.29 14.47
C ASN A 558 -18.14 21.79 15.61
N MET A 559 -18.19 21.07 16.73
CA MET A 559 -18.90 21.47 17.94
C MET A 559 -18.05 22.36 18.88
N ALA A 560 -16.84 22.75 18.46
CA ALA A 560 -15.87 23.50 19.26
C ALA A 560 -15.46 22.82 20.58
N ILE A 561 -15.53 21.48 20.62
CA ILE A 561 -14.98 20.70 21.73
C ILE A 561 -13.45 20.79 21.70
N LYS A 562 -12.83 21.04 22.86
CA LYS A 562 -11.37 21.24 22.96
C LYS A 562 -10.62 19.93 23.13
N LYS A 563 -11.20 18.99 23.87
CA LYS A 563 -10.59 17.71 24.24
C LYS A 563 -11.57 16.55 24.04
N VAL A 564 -11.08 15.47 23.45
CA VAL A 564 -11.79 14.19 23.37
C VAL A 564 -10.97 13.13 24.08
N PHE A 565 -11.56 12.33 24.95
CA PHE A 565 -10.86 11.21 25.58
C PHE A 565 -11.47 9.86 25.21
N VAL A 566 -10.75 8.80 25.51
CA VAL A 566 -11.23 7.42 25.40
C VAL A 566 -10.62 6.59 26.53
N LEU A 567 -11.42 5.65 27.06
CA LEU A 567 -10.95 4.57 27.91
C LEU A 567 -10.91 3.30 27.05
N THR A 568 -9.75 2.65 26.96
CA THR A 568 -9.53 1.56 25.99
C THR A 568 -8.56 0.51 26.52
N ARG A 569 -8.69 -0.74 26.05
CA ARG A 569 -7.68 -1.81 26.23
C ARG A 569 -6.79 -2.01 25.00
N VAL A 570 -7.07 -1.30 23.91
CA VAL A 570 -6.30 -1.31 22.66
C VAL A 570 -5.64 0.05 22.43
N PRO A 571 -4.67 0.45 23.27
CA PRO A 571 -4.08 1.79 23.18
C PRO A 571 -3.36 2.05 21.86
N GLU A 572 -2.70 1.05 21.26
CA GLU A 572 -1.94 1.27 20.03
C GLU A 572 -2.84 1.77 18.88
N PHE A 573 -4.08 1.26 18.81
CA PHE A 573 -5.05 1.70 17.80
C PHE A 573 -5.36 3.19 17.91
N PHE A 574 -5.70 3.68 19.10
CA PHE A 574 -6.07 5.09 19.31
C PHE A 574 -4.86 6.02 19.25
N MET A 575 -3.68 5.57 19.71
CA MET A 575 -2.43 6.32 19.53
C MET A 575 -2.10 6.51 18.05
N GLY A 576 -2.36 5.50 17.21
CA GLY A 576 -2.29 5.63 15.75
C GLY A 576 -3.29 6.63 15.14
N GLN A 577 -4.32 7.05 15.89
CA GLN A 577 -5.26 8.12 15.49
C GLN A 577 -4.92 9.48 16.13
N GLY A 578 -3.75 9.62 16.75
CA GLY A 578 -3.26 10.87 17.34
C GLY A 578 -3.69 11.12 18.80
N PHE A 579 -4.27 10.13 19.48
CA PHE A 579 -4.49 10.22 20.92
C PHE A 579 -3.17 10.03 21.69
N ILE A 580 -3.02 10.72 22.82
CA ILE A 580 -1.86 10.62 23.70
C ILE A 580 -2.27 10.05 25.07
N PRO A 581 -1.40 9.28 25.75
CA PRO A 581 -1.69 8.79 27.10
C PRO A 581 -2.00 9.91 28.09
N THR A 582 -3.02 9.72 28.91
CA THR A 582 -3.41 10.61 30.01
C THR A 582 -3.75 9.81 31.26
N SER A 583 -3.90 10.49 32.40
CA SER A 583 -4.28 9.83 33.65
C SER A 583 -5.78 9.86 33.87
N LYS A 584 -6.38 8.75 34.29
CA LYS A 584 -7.78 8.67 34.74
C LYS A 584 -8.09 9.69 35.85
N SER A 585 -7.11 10.00 36.70
CA SER A 585 -7.26 10.99 37.78
C SER A 585 -7.45 12.43 37.30
N LEU A 586 -7.16 12.70 36.02
CA LEU A 586 -7.34 14.01 35.39
C LEU A 586 -8.70 14.16 34.70
N LEU A 587 -9.51 13.09 34.66
CA LEU A 587 -10.85 13.11 34.09
C LEU A 587 -11.86 13.61 35.13
N PRO A 588 -12.86 14.43 34.75
CA PRO A 588 -13.88 14.92 35.69
C PRO A 588 -14.64 13.79 36.40
N GLU A 589 -15.02 13.96 37.67
CA GLU A 589 -15.76 12.93 38.45
C GLU A 589 -17.04 12.43 37.75
N LYS A 590 -17.71 13.30 36.98
CA LYS A 590 -18.89 12.93 36.17
C LYS A 590 -18.61 11.87 35.09
N VAL A 591 -17.35 11.70 34.68
CA VAL A 591 -16.90 10.65 33.75
C VAL A 591 -16.93 9.28 34.41
N MET A 592 -16.66 9.22 35.72
CA MET A 592 -16.55 7.96 36.46
C MET A 592 -17.89 7.32 36.82
N LYS A 593 -19.02 7.99 36.54
CA LYS A 593 -20.37 7.45 36.81
C LYS A 593 -20.68 6.18 36.02
N ASP A 594 -20.18 6.07 34.80
CA ASP A 594 -20.34 4.85 34.00
C ASP A 594 -19.50 3.69 34.55
N CYS A 595 -18.43 3.98 35.30
CA CYS A 595 -17.60 2.96 35.96
C CYS A 595 -18.30 2.30 37.16
N GLU A 596 -19.32 2.91 37.75
CA GLU A 596 -20.10 2.31 38.85
C GLU A 596 -20.88 1.07 38.39
N ARG A 597 -21.23 1.01 37.10
CA ARG A 597 -21.92 -0.11 36.45
C ARG A 597 -20.95 -1.09 35.78
N CYS A 598 -19.65 -0.85 35.85
CA CYS A 598 -18.64 -1.69 35.22
C CYS A 598 -18.48 -3.01 35.99
N PRO A 599 -18.59 -4.18 35.35
CA PRO A 599 -18.41 -5.48 36.02
C PRO A 599 -17.04 -5.65 36.67
N ARG A 600 -16.03 -4.89 36.22
CA ARG A 600 -14.65 -4.98 36.71
C ARG A 600 -14.33 -3.98 37.82
N LEU A 601 -15.04 -2.86 37.97
CA LEU A 601 -14.82 -1.81 39.00
C LEU A 601 -13.35 -1.63 39.42
N HIS A 602 -12.91 -2.29 40.50
CA HIS A 602 -11.57 -2.20 41.10
C HIS A 602 -10.47 -2.95 40.34
N ALA A 603 -10.81 -3.79 39.37
CA ALA A 603 -9.90 -4.53 38.48
C ALA A 603 -9.87 -3.95 37.05
N CYS A 604 -10.23 -2.67 36.88
CA CYS A 604 -10.25 -2.00 35.58
C CYS A 604 -8.82 -1.78 35.05
N ASP A 605 -8.54 -2.46 33.94
CA ASP A 605 -7.28 -2.48 33.19
C ASP A 605 -7.27 -1.55 31.96
N GLU A 606 -8.35 -0.80 31.71
CA GLU A 606 -8.37 0.20 30.63
C GLU A 606 -7.35 1.30 30.89
N VAL A 607 -6.75 1.83 29.82
CA VAL A 607 -5.93 3.02 29.87
C VAL A 607 -6.70 4.22 29.33
N ALA A 608 -6.40 5.41 29.85
CA ALA A 608 -7.00 6.65 29.38
C ALA A 608 -6.09 7.31 28.35
N LEU A 609 -6.67 7.72 27.22
CA LEU A 609 -6.00 8.51 26.20
C LEU A 609 -6.81 9.77 25.90
N GLU A 610 -6.15 10.85 25.51
CA GLU A 610 -6.79 12.11 25.13
C GLU A 610 -6.30 12.65 23.78
N PHE A 611 -7.17 13.39 23.11
CA PHE A 611 -6.91 14.10 21.86
C PHE A 611 -7.28 15.58 22.07
N THR A 612 -6.35 16.48 21.75
CA THR A 612 -6.54 17.94 21.89
C THR A 612 -6.44 18.61 20.53
N PHE A 613 -7.41 19.46 20.18
CA PHE A 613 -7.49 20.07 18.84
C PHE A 613 -6.57 21.28 18.63
N ASP A 614 -6.17 21.94 19.72
CA ASP A 614 -5.22 23.06 19.71
C ASP A 614 -3.84 22.55 20.15
N GLN A 615 -2.99 22.17 19.19
CA GLN A 615 -1.54 22.21 19.42
C GLN A 615 -1.07 23.66 19.30
N ASP A 616 -1.44 24.49 20.27
CA ASP A 616 -0.71 25.74 20.47
C ASP A 616 0.69 25.42 20.97
N ARG A 617 1.68 25.90 20.20
CA ARG A 617 3.11 25.91 20.47
C ARG A 617 3.42 26.21 21.95
N LEU A 618 3.70 25.19 22.75
CA LEU A 618 4.46 25.33 23.99
C LEU A 618 5.41 24.14 24.14
N ILE A 619 6.52 24.20 23.39
CA ILE A 619 7.80 23.65 23.87
C ILE A 619 8.18 24.56 25.05
N ALA A 620 7.72 24.21 26.24
CA ALA A 620 8.30 24.75 27.45
C ALA A 620 9.72 24.19 27.55
N LYS A 621 10.72 25.03 27.25
CA LYS A 621 12.11 24.82 27.64
C LYS A 621 12.14 24.55 29.15
N ALA A 622 12.30 23.29 29.53
CA ALA A 622 12.74 22.95 30.86
C ALA A 622 14.24 23.26 30.95
N ASN A 623 14.55 24.47 31.40
CA ASN A 623 15.78 24.73 32.13
C ASN A 623 15.76 23.83 33.37
N VAL A 624 16.72 22.91 33.48
CA VAL A 624 17.19 22.39 34.76
C VAL A 624 18.71 22.55 34.74
N ALA A 625 19.19 23.18 35.81
CA ALA A 625 20.58 23.51 36.08
C ALA A 625 21.49 22.28 36.23
#